data_AF-I4BT72-F1
#
_entry.id   AF-I4BT72-F1
#
_cell.length_a   1.000
_cell.length_b   1.000
_cell.length_c   1.000
_cell.angle_alpha   90.00
_cell.angle_beta   90.00
_cell.angle_gamma   90.00
#
_symmetry.space_group_name_H-M   'P 1'
#
loop_
_entity.id
_entity.type
_entity.pdbx_description
1 polymer ?
#
loop_
_entity_poly.entity_id
_entity_poly.type
_entity_poly.pdbx_seq_one_letter_code
_entity_poly.pdbx_strand_id
1 'polypeptide(L)'
;MPYYLTSVADLPHPHTMGERPHPDGTRSNCPLALEAVIRTLGHHPGQDGYRTLFAREDIAERRRSCDVHSGDWTVALPTVTAFLEPFPASADTATIASAARIHPSFAALDPADRRLALALLSYSDSLRVYVNGHGHRETIGQHRICWARTAGITAVPMWFDATTVAPPRDAVLLQRG
;
A
#
# COMPACT_ATOMS: atom_id res chain seq x y z
N MET A 1 15.58 8.07 0.75
CA MET A 1 15.01 7.73 -0.57
C MET A 1 13.63 8.34 -0.62
N PRO A 2 13.32 9.14 -1.64
CA PRO A 2 12.15 9.98 -1.58
C PRO A 2 10.84 9.23 -1.87
N TYR A 3 9.75 9.77 -1.34
CA TYR A 3 8.38 9.38 -1.64
C TYR A 3 7.92 10.04 -2.93
N TYR A 4 7.28 9.26 -3.79
CA TYR A 4 6.64 9.72 -5.01
C TYR A 4 5.16 9.39 -4.97
N LEU A 5 4.32 10.37 -5.29
CA LEU A 5 2.93 10.12 -5.58
C LEU A 5 2.85 9.40 -6.93
N THR A 6 2.45 8.13 -6.88
CA THR A 6 2.46 7.23 -8.03
C THR A 6 1.05 6.78 -8.34
N SER A 7 0.67 6.82 -9.61
CA SER A 7 -0.61 6.32 -10.09
C SER A 7 -0.83 4.86 -9.67
N VAL A 8 -1.99 4.60 -9.09
CA VAL A 8 -2.40 3.25 -8.68
C VAL A 8 -2.57 2.34 -9.90
N ALA A 9 -2.88 2.90 -11.07
CA ALA A 9 -3.02 2.12 -12.30
C ALA A 9 -1.67 1.50 -12.72
N ASP A 10 -0.54 2.16 -12.45
CA ASP A 10 0.80 1.72 -12.84
C ASP A 10 1.45 0.76 -11.83
N LEU A 11 0.79 0.53 -10.70
CA LEU A 11 1.23 -0.45 -9.72
C LEU A 11 0.86 -1.86 -10.18
N PRO A 12 1.68 -2.88 -9.90
CA PRO A 12 1.27 -4.27 -10.05
C PRO A 12 -0.06 -4.55 -9.33
N HIS A 13 -0.86 -5.47 -9.87
CA HIS A 13 -1.99 -6.00 -9.12
C HIS A 13 -1.46 -6.76 -7.89
N PRO A 14 -2.04 -6.53 -6.70
CA PRO A 14 -1.78 -7.35 -5.54
C PRO A 14 -1.95 -8.83 -5.87
N HIS A 15 -0.96 -9.64 -5.52
CA HIS A 15 -0.91 -11.07 -5.78
C HIS A 15 -0.23 -11.78 -4.61
N THR A 16 -0.52 -13.07 -4.45
CA THR A 16 0.08 -13.91 -3.40
C THR A 16 0.03 -13.28 -2.00
N MET A 17 -1.04 -12.53 -1.72
CA MET A 17 -1.15 -11.81 -0.45
C MET A 17 -1.23 -12.81 0.70
N GLY A 18 -0.30 -12.71 1.64
CA GLY A 18 -0.32 -13.53 2.85
C GLY A 18 -1.58 -13.26 3.67
N GLU A 19 -2.09 -14.27 4.37
CA GLU A 19 -3.18 -14.08 5.31
C GLU A 19 -2.77 -13.08 6.40
N ARG A 20 -3.69 -12.19 6.80
CA ARG A 20 -3.48 -11.21 7.87
C ARG A 20 -4.47 -11.51 8.98
N PRO A 21 -4.21 -12.53 9.82
CA PRO A 21 -5.12 -12.88 10.90
C PRO A 21 -5.25 -11.71 11.88
N HIS A 22 -6.42 -11.64 12.51
CA HIS A 22 -6.70 -10.70 13.59
C HIS A 22 -5.82 -11.01 14.81
N PRO A 23 -5.66 -10.05 15.75
CA PRO A 23 -4.87 -10.27 16.97
C PRO A 23 -5.31 -11.48 17.80
N ASP A 24 -6.59 -11.88 17.71
CA ASP A 24 -7.16 -13.05 18.37
C ASP A 24 -6.95 -14.37 17.61
N GLY A 25 -6.24 -14.32 16.47
CA GLY A 25 -5.94 -15.47 15.62
C GLY A 25 -7.05 -15.83 14.63
N THR A 26 -8.17 -15.09 14.60
CA THR A 26 -9.22 -15.33 13.61
C THR A 26 -8.72 -14.96 12.21
N ARG A 27 -9.12 -15.76 11.21
CA ARG A 27 -8.73 -15.54 9.81
C ARG A 27 -9.36 -14.27 9.27
N SER A 28 -8.60 -13.51 8.49
CA SER A 28 -9.14 -12.39 7.71
C SER A 28 -10.15 -12.88 6.68
N ASN A 29 -11.15 -12.07 6.38
CA ASN A 29 -12.09 -12.33 5.30
C ASN A 29 -11.55 -11.96 3.89
N CYS A 30 -10.27 -11.60 3.78
CA CYS A 30 -9.63 -11.13 2.55
C CYS A 30 -9.88 -12.10 1.37
N PRO A 31 -10.60 -11.66 0.31
CA PRO A 31 -10.95 -12.53 -0.81
C PRO A 31 -9.76 -12.88 -1.71
N LEU A 32 -8.63 -12.20 -1.52
CA LEU A 32 -7.42 -12.30 -2.34
C LEU A 32 -6.21 -12.80 -1.54
N ALA A 33 -6.41 -13.24 -0.29
CA ALA A 33 -5.37 -13.96 0.42
C ALA A 33 -5.07 -15.27 -0.30
N LEU A 34 -3.79 -15.63 -0.43
CA LEU A 34 -3.35 -16.76 -1.24
C LEU A 34 -4.08 -18.06 -0.86
N GLU A 35 -4.21 -18.34 0.44
CA GLU A 35 -4.93 -19.52 0.90
C GLU A 35 -6.42 -19.49 0.53
N ALA A 36 -7.07 -18.32 0.62
CA ALA A 36 -8.46 -18.18 0.25
C ALA A 36 -8.66 -18.44 -1.25
N VAL A 37 -7.76 -17.91 -2.08
CA VAL A 37 -7.79 -18.12 -3.53
C VAL A 37 -7.52 -19.59 -3.89
N ILE A 38 -6.53 -20.23 -3.28
CA ILE A 38 -6.24 -21.66 -3.51
C ILE A 38 -7.43 -22.53 -3.09
N ARG A 39 -8.09 -22.25 -1.95
CA ARG A 39 -9.29 -22.98 -1.54
C ARG A 39 -10.42 -22.91 -2.56
N THR A 40 -10.55 -21.78 -3.26
CA THR A 40 -11.59 -21.58 -4.28
C THR A 40 -11.20 -22.13 -5.65
N LEU A 41 -9.95 -21.96 -6.07
CA LEU A 41 -9.49 -22.31 -7.43
C LEU A 41 -8.83 -23.70 -7.51
N GLY A 42 -8.41 -24.28 -6.39
CA GLY A 42 -7.67 -25.55 -6.33
C GLY A 42 -6.20 -25.47 -6.75
N HIS A 43 -5.73 -24.31 -7.24
CA HIS A 43 -4.34 -24.09 -7.64
C HIS A 43 -3.89 -22.66 -7.38
N HIS A 44 -2.58 -22.43 -7.50
CA HIS A 44 -2.01 -21.08 -7.43
C HIS A 44 -2.40 -20.28 -8.70
N PRO A 45 -3.01 -19.09 -8.59
CA PRO A 45 -3.54 -18.35 -9.74
C PRO A 45 -2.45 -17.68 -10.60
N GLY A 46 -1.27 -17.41 -10.02
CA GLY A 46 -0.24 -16.59 -10.67
C GLY A 46 -0.70 -15.14 -10.89
N GLN A 47 0.16 -14.32 -11.48
CA GLN A 47 -0.10 -12.89 -11.66
C GLN A 47 -1.33 -12.61 -12.54
N ASP A 48 -1.47 -13.32 -13.66
CA ASP A 48 -2.60 -13.14 -14.57
C ASP A 48 -3.91 -13.63 -13.95
N GLY A 49 -3.88 -14.71 -13.17
CA GLY A 49 -5.05 -15.15 -12.41
C GLY A 49 -5.50 -14.11 -11.38
N TYR A 50 -4.57 -13.48 -10.67
CA TYR A 50 -4.90 -12.34 -9.79
C TYR A 50 -5.49 -11.16 -10.57
N ARG A 51 -4.95 -10.83 -11.76
CA ARG A 51 -5.52 -9.78 -12.62
C ARG A 51 -6.98 -10.09 -12.98
N THR A 52 -7.28 -11.33 -13.35
CA THR A 52 -8.64 -11.79 -13.63
C THR A 52 -9.54 -11.71 -12.40
N LEU A 53 -9.06 -12.09 -11.21
CA LEU A 53 -9.83 -11.96 -9.97
C LEU A 53 -10.19 -10.50 -9.65
N PHE A 54 -9.27 -9.55 -9.90
CA PHE A 54 -9.54 -8.12 -9.70
C PHE A 54 -10.63 -7.56 -10.63
N ALA A 55 -10.84 -8.18 -11.79
CA ALA A 55 -11.87 -7.79 -12.75
C ALA A 55 -13.27 -8.34 -12.40
N ARG A 56 -13.39 -9.27 -11.46
CA ARG A 56 -14.67 -9.87 -11.08
C ARG A 56 -15.45 -8.99 -10.09
N GLU A 57 -16.75 -8.83 -10.34
CA GLU A 57 -17.64 -8.01 -9.53
C GLU A 57 -17.84 -8.58 -8.11
N ASP A 58 -18.00 -9.90 -7.98
CA ASP A 58 -18.14 -10.57 -6.68
C ASP A 58 -16.90 -10.39 -5.79
N ILE A 59 -15.71 -10.36 -6.39
CA ILE A 59 -14.46 -10.06 -5.69
C ILE A 59 -14.39 -8.57 -5.34
N ALA A 60 -14.84 -7.68 -6.22
CA ALA A 60 -14.89 -6.24 -5.94
C ALA A 60 -15.81 -5.94 -4.74
N GLU A 61 -16.97 -6.58 -4.65
CA GLU A 61 -17.88 -6.50 -3.50
C GLU A 61 -17.19 -6.94 -2.21
N ARG A 62 -16.60 -8.14 -2.20
CA ARG A 62 -15.92 -8.69 -1.01
C ARG A 62 -14.73 -7.86 -0.57
N ARG A 63 -14.03 -7.20 -1.50
CA ARG A 63 -12.93 -6.28 -1.18
C ARG A 63 -13.41 -5.04 -0.43
N ARG A 64 -14.61 -4.52 -0.72
CA ARG A 64 -15.17 -3.37 -0.01
C ARG A 64 -15.45 -3.66 1.47
N SER A 65 -15.74 -4.93 1.79
CA SER A 65 -15.96 -5.40 3.16
C SER A 65 -14.75 -6.14 3.77
N CYS A 66 -13.56 -6.02 3.17
CA CYS A 66 -12.37 -6.71 3.64
C CYS A 66 -11.92 -6.14 4.99
N ASP A 67 -11.81 -6.99 6.01
CA ASP A 67 -11.46 -6.61 7.39
C ASP A 67 -9.98 -6.25 7.58
N VAL A 68 -9.13 -6.57 6.61
CA VAL A 68 -7.73 -6.11 6.54
C VAL A 68 -7.64 -4.65 6.07
N HIS A 69 -8.66 -4.17 5.34
CA HIS A 69 -8.72 -2.77 4.93
C HIS A 69 -9.14 -1.92 6.13
N SER A 70 -8.32 -0.92 6.47
CA SER A 70 -8.58 -0.05 7.61
C SER A 70 -8.10 1.36 7.33
N GLY A 71 -8.83 2.33 7.85
CA GLY A 71 -8.61 3.76 7.64
C GLY A 71 -9.17 4.28 6.32
N ASP A 72 -9.49 5.56 6.30
CA ASP A 72 -9.96 6.29 5.13
C ASP A 72 -8.79 6.91 4.37
N TRP A 73 -8.63 6.51 3.11
CA TRP A 73 -7.63 7.08 2.22
C TRP A 73 -7.85 8.56 1.93
N THR A 74 -9.10 9.02 1.89
CA THR A 74 -9.43 10.43 1.61
C THR A 74 -8.96 11.36 2.73
N VAL A 75 -8.75 10.83 3.94
CA VAL A 75 -8.18 11.53 5.10
C VAL A 75 -6.67 11.31 5.22
N ALA A 76 -6.22 10.06 5.12
CA ALA A 76 -4.82 9.70 5.31
C ALA A 76 -3.92 10.26 4.20
N LEU A 77 -4.35 10.22 2.94
CA LEU A 77 -3.53 10.63 1.80
C LEU A 77 -3.18 12.14 1.85
N PRO A 78 -4.14 13.08 1.97
CA PRO A 78 -3.82 14.49 2.07
C PRO A 78 -2.91 14.80 3.27
N THR A 79 -3.16 14.16 4.42
CA THR A 79 -2.34 14.33 5.63
C THR A 79 -0.89 13.93 5.39
N VAL A 80 -0.65 12.77 4.76
CA VAL A 80 0.69 12.29 4.43
C VAL A 80 1.37 13.17 3.40
N THR A 81 0.65 13.59 2.35
CA THR A 81 1.19 14.46 1.31
C THR A 81 1.62 15.82 1.87
N ALA A 82 0.75 16.47 2.65
CA ALA A 82 1.06 17.75 3.28
C ALA A 82 2.22 17.64 4.29
N PHE A 83 2.31 16.53 5.02
CA PHE A 83 3.41 16.27 5.95
C PHE A 83 4.75 16.08 5.26
N LEU A 84 4.78 15.43 4.08
CA LEU A 84 6.01 15.16 3.34
C LEU A 84 6.57 16.38 2.61
N GLU A 85 5.71 17.34 2.23
CA GLU A 85 6.08 18.50 1.42
C GLU A 85 7.31 19.28 1.95
N PRO A 86 7.41 19.61 3.25
CA PRO A 86 8.52 20.40 3.79
C PRO A 86 9.84 19.64 3.92
N PHE A 87 9.86 18.33 3.70
CA PHE A 87 11.09 17.55 3.81
C PHE A 87 11.91 17.68 2.52
N PRO A 88 13.25 17.80 2.60
CA PRO A 88 14.09 17.69 1.43
C PRO A 88 14.03 16.26 0.87
N ALA A 89 14.26 16.11 -0.45
CA ALA A 89 14.30 14.78 -1.10
C ALA A 89 15.39 13.86 -0.52
N SER A 90 16.42 14.43 0.11
CA SER A 90 17.50 13.71 0.80
C SER A 90 17.13 13.21 2.19
N ALA A 91 15.99 13.62 2.75
CA ALA A 91 15.56 13.17 4.08
C ALA A 91 15.44 11.64 4.13
N ASP A 92 15.99 11.05 5.19
CA ASP A 92 15.92 9.62 5.42
C ASP A 92 14.55 9.21 5.96
N THR A 93 14.15 7.98 5.65
CA THR A 93 12.80 7.48 5.95
C THR A 93 12.58 7.23 7.45
N ALA A 94 13.64 6.97 8.22
CA ALA A 94 13.54 6.79 9.67
C ALA A 94 13.25 8.12 10.37
N THR A 95 13.90 9.20 9.95
CA THR A 95 13.64 10.57 10.41
C THR A 95 12.21 10.99 10.09
N ILE A 96 11.76 10.80 8.83
CA ILE A 96 10.38 11.09 8.43
C ILE A 96 9.38 10.31 9.30
N ALA A 97 9.58 8.99 9.46
CA ALA A 97 8.70 8.14 10.26
C ALA A 97 8.66 8.54 11.74
N SER A 98 9.81 8.91 12.31
CA SER A 98 9.93 9.38 13.70
C SER A 98 9.16 10.70 13.89
N ALA A 99 9.36 11.66 12.99
CA ALA A 99 8.66 12.94 13.01
C ALA A 99 7.14 12.76 12.90
N ALA A 100 6.67 11.87 12.01
CA ALA A 100 5.23 11.62 11.82
C ALA A 100 4.53 11.13 13.10
N ARG A 101 5.21 10.32 13.93
CA ARG A 101 4.62 9.74 15.15
C ARG A 101 4.22 10.79 16.19
N ILE A 102 4.94 11.90 16.24
CA ILE A 102 4.73 13.00 17.20
C ILE A 102 4.07 14.22 16.56
N HIS A 103 3.87 14.22 15.24
CA HIS A 103 3.35 15.38 14.52
C HIS A 103 1.84 15.57 14.79
N PRO A 104 1.37 16.78 15.15
CA PRO A 104 -0.01 17.01 15.55
C PRO A 104 -1.07 16.58 14.54
N SER A 105 -0.79 16.73 13.23
CA SER A 105 -1.73 16.34 12.17
C SER A 105 -2.09 14.85 12.22
N PHE A 106 -1.17 13.97 12.63
CA PHE A 106 -1.45 12.54 12.77
C PHE A 106 -2.09 12.21 14.11
N ALA A 107 -1.78 12.95 15.16
CA ALA A 107 -2.37 12.77 16.48
C ALA A 107 -3.87 13.10 16.50
N ALA A 108 -4.30 14.03 15.64
CA ALA A 108 -5.69 14.45 15.50
C ALA A 108 -6.56 13.49 14.65
N LEU A 109 -5.96 12.50 13.99
CA LEU A 109 -6.69 11.54 13.15
C LEU A 109 -7.40 10.48 14.00
N ASP A 110 -8.52 9.99 13.49
CA ASP A 110 -9.18 8.81 14.02
C ASP A 110 -8.20 7.61 14.06
N PRO A 111 -8.33 6.67 15.01
CA PRO A 111 -7.33 5.62 15.21
C PRO A 111 -7.05 4.76 13.96
N ALA A 112 -8.05 4.51 13.12
CA ALA A 112 -7.88 3.74 11.89
C ALA A 112 -7.11 4.53 10.82
N ASP A 113 -7.47 5.79 10.62
CA ASP A 113 -6.82 6.69 9.66
C ASP A 113 -5.39 6.99 10.06
N ARG A 114 -5.16 7.21 11.36
CA ARG A 114 -3.82 7.35 11.94
C ARG A 114 -2.95 6.13 11.64
N ARG A 115 -3.49 4.91 11.85
CA ARG A 115 -2.74 3.68 11.53
C ARG A 115 -2.41 3.60 10.04
N LEU A 116 -3.37 3.90 9.16
CA LEU A 116 -3.12 3.93 7.72
C LEU A 116 -2.02 4.95 7.38
N ALA A 117 -2.19 6.21 7.79
CA ALA A 117 -1.27 7.31 7.50
C ALA A 117 0.16 7.04 8.00
N LEU A 118 0.32 6.58 9.25
CA LEU A 118 1.63 6.22 9.79
C LEU A 118 2.25 5.01 9.08
N ALA A 119 1.43 4.04 8.66
CA ALA A 119 1.95 2.88 7.96
C ALA A 119 2.47 3.24 6.57
N LEU A 120 1.89 4.25 5.88
CA LEU A 120 2.41 4.76 4.61
C LEU A 120 3.82 5.38 4.74
N LEU A 121 4.19 5.83 5.94
CA LEU A 121 5.48 6.43 6.25
C LEU A 121 6.45 5.47 6.95
N SER A 122 6.02 4.25 7.26
CA SER A 122 6.82 3.27 8.00
C SER A 122 7.96 2.72 7.14
N TYR A 123 9.15 2.57 7.71
CA TYR A 123 10.26 1.90 7.04
C TYR A 123 9.94 0.42 6.72
N SER A 124 9.40 -0.32 7.69
CA SER A 124 9.09 -1.76 7.56
C SER A 124 7.84 -2.03 6.73
N ASP A 125 6.89 -1.11 6.80
CA ASP A 125 5.54 -1.29 6.28
C ASP A 125 5.18 -0.20 5.28
N SER A 126 6.11 0.44 4.59
CA SER A 126 5.77 1.40 3.53
C SER A 126 5.11 0.71 2.34
N LEU A 127 4.60 1.51 1.40
CA LEU A 127 4.38 1.03 0.05
C LEU A 127 5.70 1.15 -0.73
N ARG A 128 6.24 0.01 -1.15
CA ARG A 128 7.56 -0.05 -1.79
C ARG A 128 7.53 -0.90 -3.05
N VAL A 129 8.24 -0.46 -4.08
CA VAL A 129 8.53 -1.24 -5.30
C VAL A 129 10.02 -1.50 -5.37
N TYR A 130 10.40 -2.74 -5.70
CA TYR A 130 11.80 -3.16 -5.86
C TYR A 130 11.88 -4.29 -6.90
N VAL A 131 13.09 -4.64 -7.35
CA VAL A 131 13.34 -5.88 -8.10
C VAL A 131 14.02 -6.89 -7.19
N ASN A 132 13.48 -8.11 -7.11
CA ASN A 132 14.03 -9.18 -6.29
C ASN A 132 15.27 -9.83 -6.93
N GLY A 133 15.92 -10.75 -6.22
CA GLY A 133 17.13 -11.44 -6.70
C GLY A 133 16.95 -12.29 -7.96
N HIS A 134 15.72 -12.49 -8.43
CA HIS A 134 15.38 -13.19 -9.67
C HIS A 134 15.05 -12.24 -10.83
N GLY A 135 15.18 -10.93 -10.64
CA GLY A 135 14.87 -9.94 -11.68
C GLY A 135 13.38 -9.59 -11.78
N HIS A 136 12.53 -10.06 -10.86
CA HIS A 136 11.10 -9.76 -10.87
C HIS A 136 10.79 -8.52 -10.05
N ARG A 137 9.91 -7.66 -10.59
CA ARG A 137 9.39 -6.48 -9.90
C ARG A 137 8.36 -6.89 -8.84
N GLU A 138 8.62 -6.52 -7.59
CA GLU A 138 7.83 -6.87 -6.42
C GLU A 138 7.26 -5.63 -5.74
N THR A 139 6.22 -5.84 -4.91
CA THR A 139 5.61 -4.76 -4.11
C THR A 139 5.44 -5.14 -2.64
N ILE A 140 5.75 -4.19 -1.76
CA ILE A 140 5.40 -4.24 -0.34
C ILE A 140 4.14 -3.42 -0.10
N GLY A 141 3.30 -3.88 0.82
CA GLY A 141 2.05 -3.20 1.17
C GLY A 141 0.90 -3.55 0.24
N GLN A 142 0.92 -4.75 -0.32
CA GLN A 142 -0.10 -5.26 -1.26
C GLN A 142 -1.55 -5.06 -0.80
N HIS A 143 -1.86 -5.30 0.50
CA HIS A 143 -3.20 -5.06 1.06
C HIS A 143 -3.61 -3.59 1.01
N ARG A 144 -2.68 -2.66 1.19
CA ARG A 144 -2.97 -1.23 1.09
C ARG A 144 -3.10 -0.78 -0.36
N ILE A 145 -2.34 -1.35 -1.28
CA ILE A 145 -2.56 -1.13 -2.73
C ILE A 145 -3.93 -1.66 -3.14
N CYS A 146 -4.32 -2.84 -2.65
CA CYS A 146 -5.67 -3.39 -2.80
C CYS A 146 -6.72 -2.44 -2.22
N TRP A 147 -6.47 -1.89 -1.03
CA TRP A 147 -7.39 -0.95 -0.40
C TRP A 147 -7.52 0.34 -1.21
N ALA A 148 -6.42 0.96 -1.61
CA ALA A 148 -6.41 2.17 -2.44
C ALA A 148 -7.19 1.97 -3.75
N ARG A 149 -6.97 0.83 -4.44
CA ARG A 149 -7.74 0.45 -5.64
C ARG A 149 -9.23 0.33 -5.36
N THR A 150 -9.59 -0.26 -4.23
CA THR A 150 -10.98 -0.50 -3.84
C THR A 150 -11.68 0.81 -3.44
N ALA A 151 -10.94 1.73 -2.81
CA ALA A 151 -11.40 3.06 -2.43
C ALA A 151 -11.41 4.08 -3.59
N GLY A 152 -11.01 3.67 -4.81
CA GLY A 152 -11.00 4.56 -5.98
C GLY A 152 -9.90 5.62 -5.95
N ILE A 153 -8.84 5.41 -5.17
CA ILE A 153 -7.70 6.33 -5.09
C ILE A 153 -6.87 6.24 -6.37
N THR A 154 -6.58 7.39 -6.96
CA THR A 154 -5.87 7.49 -8.24
C THR A 154 -4.36 7.36 -8.08
N ALA A 155 -3.80 7.80 -6.96
CA ALA A 155 -2.37 7.75 -6.70
C ALA A 155 -2.05 7.57 -5.21
N VAL A 156 -0.94 6.92 -4.90
CA VAL A 156 -0.50 6.65 -3.51
C VAL A 156 0.98 7.03 -3.32
N PRO A 157 1.40 7.40 -2.09
CA PRO A 157 2.80 7.64 -1.78
C PRO A 157 3.56 6.32 -1.86
N MET A 158 4.54 6.26 -2.74
CA MET A 158 5.35 5.08 -3.01
C MET A 158 6.83 5.40 -2.83
N TRP A 159 7.56 4.41 -2.35
CA TRP A 159 9.00 4.38 -2.39
C TRP A 159 9.47 3.41 -3.49
N PHE A 160 10.39 3.86 -4.33
CA PHE A 160 11.14 3.01 -5.25
C PHE A 160 12.54 2.76 -4.71
N ASP A 161 12.91 1.49 -4.61
CA ASP A 161 14.30 1.13 -4.36
C ASP A 161 15.14 1.52 -5.57
N ALA A 162 15.74 2.70 -5.52
CA ALA A 162 16.62 3.27 -6.55
C ALA A 162 17.83 2.41 -6.91
N THR A 163 18.18 1.38 -6.13
CA THR A 163 19.22 0.41 -6.54
C THR A 163 18.71 -0.60 -7.56
N THR A 164 17.38 -0.76 -7.65
CA THR A 164 16.75 -1.81 -8.45
C THR A 164 15.65 -1.32 -9.39
N VAL A 165 15.00 -0.17 -9.10
CA VAL A 165 13.85 0.36 -9.83
C VAL A 165 13.83 1.89 -9.82
N ALA A 166 13.69 2.49 -11.01
CA ALA A 166 13.38 3.91 -11.14
C ALA A 166 11.87 4.17 -10.98
N PRO A 167 11.47 5.33 -10.41
CA PRO A 167 10.07 5.74 -10.40
C PRO A 167 9.51 5.88 -11.84
N PRO A 168 8.20 5.67 -12.05
CA PRO A 168 7.54 6.01 -13.30
C PRO A 168 7.76 7.48 -13.67
N ARG A 169 7.75 7.77 -14.99
CA ARG A 169 8.06 9.12 -15.51
C ARG A 169 7.09 10.20 -15.01
N ASP A 170 5.85 9.83 -14.75
CA ASP A 170 4.76 10.68 -14.30
C ASP A 170 4.62 10.71 -12.77
N ALA A 171 5.44 9.95 -12.04
CA ALA A 171 5.42 9.96 -10.59
C ALA A 171 5.91 11.30 -10.04
N VAL A 172 5.16 11.88 -9.10
CA VAL A 172 5.44 13.23 -8.58
C VAL A 172 6.20 13.13 -7.27
N LEU A 173 7.37 13.75 -7.18
CA LEU A 173 8.14 13.86 -5.93
C LEU A 173 7.32 14.60 -4.86
N LEU A 174 7.12 13.97 -3.70
CA LEU A 174 6.35 14.54 -2.59
C LEU A 174 7.18 15.44 -1.66
N GLN A 175 8.49 15.21 -1.58
CA GLN A 175 9.43 15.96 -0.74
C GLN A 175 10.02 17.13 -1.52
N ARG A 176 9.57 18.35 -1.25
CA ARG A 176 9.90 19.54 -2.05
C ARG A 176 10.96 20.45 -1.42
N GLY A 177 11.18 20.33 -0.11
CA GLY A 177 12.22 21.08 0.62
C GLY A 177 11.82 22.53 0.85
#